data_AF-A0A4Q5S8L2-F1
#
_entry.id   AF-A0A4Q5S8L2-F1
#
_cell.length_a   1.000
_cell.length_b   1.000
_cell.length_c   1.000
_cell.angle_alpha   90.00
_cell.angle_beta   90.00
_cell.angle_gamma   90.00
#
_symmetry.space_group_name_H-M   'P 1'
#
loop_
_entity.id
_entity.type
_entity.pdbx_description
1 polymer ?
#
loop_
_entity_poly.entity_id
_entity_poly.type
_entity_poly.pdbx_seq_one_letter_code
_entity_poly.pdbx_strand_id
1 'polypeptide(L)'
;NNLSYVGADKQYGQVKFTTGFSQGLYRFDGNTGGKINDQIKYNIGGFYRTDNGVVDQGFNPANQGGQIKGNMTFNFKNNKGFIRVYGKYLNDKVQFLLTSYYPYDGTGKPTTYRDYNMATQSIVPVQTDWSYNDPTTGAHSFSLKDGIHTKLGSAGFQFNYLTDGGWQIVNNFRYQNTHTNSTYTAPAGITARTSAVPYYYPGGAVAPFVSGDYVVTSNAQGQINSDVQIVNYLDLKKTIKNHSLNIGAGIHQYNRDDLRFAFRSFTEFKEHPSIILQSPTALERTVQTKNTFIGNTRTLSLYAGDEIKISEQWRLDIGARIDNQNVKGDRPYYALNANGTVNIAAAASPNILGYTAYDETLTNWSASIGANYKISTTASMFARATKAYNAPNIGDYNASAYNGANIKKRPVYLGEVGFKYAKNNLAIFA
;
A
#
# COMPACT_ATOMS: atom_id res chain seq x y z
N ASN A 1 5.78 12.77 -3.26
CA ASN A 1 6.52 12.95 -1.99
C ASN A 1 5.64 13.62 -0.96
N ASN A 2 5.42 12.98 0.19
CA ASN A 2 4.71 13.58 1.32
C ASN A 2 5.73 14.29 2.21
N LEU A 3 5.68 15.62 2.28
CA LEU A 3 6.54 16.40 3.16
C LEU A 3 5.87 16.56 4.53
N SER A 4 6.59 16.23 5.60
CA SER A 4 6.09 16.41 6.97
C SER A 4 6.24 17.85 7.43
N TYR A 5 5.29 18.32 8.23
CA TYR A 5 5.45 19.55 9.00
C TYR A 5 6.73 19.49 9.85
N VAL A 6 7.37 20.64 10.02
CA VAL A 6 8.57 20.82 10.84
C VAL A 6 8.38 22.04 11.73
N GLY A 7 9.21 22.19 12.76
CA GLY A 7 9.14 23.38 13.61
C GLY A 7 9.49 24.67 12.84
N ALA A 8 8.93 25.78 13.29
CA ALA A 8 9.09 27.11 12.71
C ALA A 8 9.64 28.10 13.75
N ASP A 9 10.05 29.29 13.31
CA ASP A 9 10.58 30.33 14.21
C ASP A 9 9.52 30.94 15.12
N LYS A 10 8.27 31.00 14.64
CA LYS A 10 7.11 31.42 15.43
C LYS A 10 6.32 30.18 15.85
N GLN A 11 5.78 30.21 17.08
CA GLN A 11 4.83 29.22 17.53
C GLN A 11 3.59 29.25 16.63
N TYR A 12 3.12 28.07 16.23
CA TYR A 12 1.89 27.89 15.47
C TYR A 12 1.10 26.70 15.99
N GLY A 13 -0.20 26.69 15.71
CA GLY A 13 -1.11 25.60 16.04
C GLY A 13 -2.32 25.60 15.13
N GLN A 14 -2.81 24.42 14.78
CA GLN A 14 -4.05 24.21 14.05
C GLN A 14 -4.82 23.07 14.69
N VAL A 15 -6.09 23.31 14.95
CA VAL A 15 -7.07 22.28 15.31
C VAL A 15 -8.18 22.30 14.27
N LYS A 16 -8.66 21.12 13.89
CA LYS A 16 -9.78 20.98 12.96
C LYS A 16 -10.70 19.89 13.48
N PHE A 17 -11.98 20.21 13.55
CA PHE A 17 -13.04 19.23 13.71
C PHE A 17 -13.77 19.07 12.37
N THR A 18 -13.95 17.83 11.93
CA THR A 18 -14.68 17.49 10.71
C THR A 18 -15.83 16.56 11.06
N THR A 19 -17.02 16.88 10.57
CA THR A 19 -18.18 15.98 10.64
C THR A 19 -18.81 15.78 9.27
N GLY A 20 -19.46 14.64 9.06
CA GLY A 20 -20.15 14.30 7.83
C GLY A 20 -21.44 13.55 8.14
N PHE A 21 -22.59 14.17 7.86
CA PHE A 21 -23.89 13.64 8.25
C PHE A 21 -24.26 12.32 7.59
N SER A 22 -23.91 12.12 6.31
CA SER A 22 -24.26 10.89 5.58
C SER A 22 -23.51 9.65 6.06
N GLN A 23 -22.30 9.81 6.61
CA GLN A 23 -21.43 8.71 7.05
C GLN A 23 -21.28 8.66 8.58
N GLY A 24 -21.92 9.58 9.33
CA GLY A 24 -21.68 9.72 10.78
C GLY A 24 -20.22 9.99 11.14
N LEU A 25 -19.48 10.72 10.30
CA LEU A 25 -18.06 11.01 10.53
C LEU A 25 -17.88 11.97 11.72
N TYR A 26 -16.95 11.61 12.59
CA TYR A 26 -16.35 12.48 13.60
C TYR A 26 -14.84 12.37 13.50
N ARG A 27 -14.17 13.48 13.16
CA ARG A 27 -12.72 13.51 13.05
C ARG A 27 -12.14 14.75 13.72
N PHE A 28 -11.11 14.53 14.52
CA PHE A 28 -10.31 15.57 15.12
C PHE A 28 -8.89 15.50 14.54
N ASP A 29 -8.39 16.61 14.00
CA ASP A 29 -7.01 16.80 13.59
C ASP A 29 -6.38 17.89 14.45
N GLY A 30 -5.15 17.67 14.92
CA GLY A 30 -4.39 18.64 15.69
C GLY A 30 -2.93 18.67 15.25
N ASN A 31 -2.35 19.85 15.14
CA ASN A 31 -0.94 20.01 14.80
C ASN A 31 -0.39 21.30 15.43
N THR A 32 0.77 21.22 16.07
CA THR A 32 1.43 22.37 16.70
C THR A 32 2.94 22.27 16.51
N GLY A 33 3.61 23.42 16.52
CA GLY A 33 5.06 23.47 16.39
C GLY A 33 5.60 24.87 16.57
N GLY A 34 6.92 24.97 16.68
CA GLY A 34 7.60 26.23 16.96
C GLY A 34 9.06 26.00 17.30
N LYS A 35 9.67 27.01 17.94
CA LYS A 35 11.01 26.93 18.50
C LYS A 35 10.94 26.81 20.03
N ILE A 36 11.77 25.92 20.58
CA ILE A 36 12.02 25.81 22.03
C ILE A 36 13.07 26.84 22.43
N ASN A 37 14.13 26.96 21.63
CA ASN A 37 15.15 27.99 21.70
C ASN A 37 15.73 28.24 20.30
N ASP A 38 16.82 28.98 20.17
CA ASP A 38 17.38 29.36 18.87
C ASP A 38 17.97 28.16 18.09
N GLN A 39 18.33 27.06 18.76
CA GLN A 39 18.84 25.84 18.11
C GLN A 39 17.79 24.74 17.96
N ILE A 40 16.73 24.72 18.75
CA ILE A 40 15.81 23.59 18.82
C ILE A 40 14.42 24.00 18.35
N LYS A 41 13.92 23.31 17.32
CA LYS A 41 12.57 23.47 16.77
C LYS A 41 11.81 22.14 16.84
N TYR A 42 10.49 22.18 17.03
CA TYR A 42 9.66 20.98 17.14
C TYR A 42 8.38 21.09 16.33
N ASN A 43 7.82 19.95 15.96
CA ASN A 43 6.45 19.82 15.49
C ASN A 43 5.86 18.49 16.01
N ILE A 44 4.59 18.52 16.41
CA ILE A 44 3.81 17.34 16.77
C ILE A 44 2.39 17.51 16.24
N GLY A 45 1.85 16.44 15.67
CA GLY A 45 0.49 16.46 15.15
C GLY A 45 -0.04 15.08 14.83
N GLY A 46 -1.35 15.01 14.67
CA GLY A 46 -2.05 13.76 14.52
C GLY A 46 -3.52 13.96 14.19
N PHE A 47 -4.22 12.84 14.05
CA PHE A 47 -5.66 12.83 13.95
C PHE A 47 -6.22 11.58 14.59
N TYR A 48 -7.50 11.65 14.95
CA TYR A 48 -8.33 10.52 15.30
C TYR A 48 -9.69 10.66 14.61
N ARG A 49 -10.25 9.56 14.11
CA ARG A 49 -11.56 9.54 13.45
C ARG A 49 -12.38 8.31 13.81
N THR A 50 -13.69 8.47 13.68
CA THR A 50 -14.67 7.38 13.61
C THR A 50 -15.72 7.72 12.56
N ASP A 51 -16.16 6.74 11.78
CA ASP A 51 -17.29 6.89 10.84
C ASP A 51 -17.92 5.53 10.53
N ASN A 52 -19.15 5.57 10.02
CA ASN A 52 -19.99 4.40 9.73
C ASN A 52 -19.77 3.86 8.30
N GLY A 53 -18.85 4.46 7.54
CA GLY A 53 -18.64 4.14 6.13
C GLY A 53 -19.64 4.84 5.20
N VAL A 54 -19.44 4.64 3.90
CA VAL A 54 -20.27 5.22 2.83
C VAL A 54 -21.61 4.50 2.63
N VAL A 55 -21.68 3.23 3.03
CA VAL A 55 -22.82 2.32 2.87
C VAL A 55 -22.92 1.47 4.13
N ASP A 56 -24.14 1.23 4.62
CA ASP A 56 -24.38 0.42 5.83
C ASP A 56 -23.98 -1.05 5.62
N GLN A 57 -23.13 -1.56 6.51
CA GLN A 57 -22.62 -2.93 6.50
C GLN A 57 -23.24 -3.82 7.58
N GLY A 58 -24.16 -3.29 8.39
CA GLY A 58 -24.70 -3.97 9.56
C GLY A 58 -23.78 -3.92 10.78
N PHE A 59 -22.74 -3.09 10.79
CA PHE A 59 -21.88 -2.85 11.95
C PHE A 59 -21.29 -1.44 11.99
N ASN A 60 -21.06 -0.92 13.21
CA ASN A 60 -20.56 0.42 13.49
C ASN A 60 -19.58 0.37 14.69
N PRO A 61 -18.45 1.11 14.66
CA PRO A 61 -17.97 1.93 13.55
C PRO A 61 -17.31 1.10 12.46
N ALA A 62 -17.50 1.52 11.20
CA ALA A 62 -16.87 0.87 10.06
C ALA A 62 -15.39 1.28 9.96
N ASN A 63 -15.09 2.52 10.31
CA ASN A 63 -13.74 3.05 10.35
C ASN A 63 -13.45 3.67 11.71
N GLN A 64 -12.28 3.38 12.29
CA GLN A 64 -11.89 3.92 13.58
C GLN A 64 -10.37 3.93 13.74
N GLY A 65 -9.83 5.04 14.23
CA GLY A 65 -8.43 5.12 14.63
C GLY A 65 -7.75 6.40 14.20
N GLY A 66 -6.43 6.37 14.17
CA GLY A 66 -5.66 7.58 13.97
C GLY A 66 -4.15 7.40 13.91
N GLN A 67 -3.47 8.53 13.93
CA GLN A 67 -2.01 8.60 14.03
C GLN A 67 -1.56 9.80 14.84
N ILE A 68 -0.37 9.66 15.41
CA ILE A 68 0.43 10.76 15.92
C ILE A 68 1.81 10.71 15.26
N LYS A 69 2.36 11.87 14.93
CA LYS A 69 3.72 12.01 14.42
C LYS A 69 4.35 13.27 14.97
N GLY A 70 5.66 13.27 15.05
CA GLY A 70 6.40 14.43 15.51
C GLY A 70 7.85 14.41 15.07
N ASN A 71 8.49 15.56 15.21
CA ASN A 71 9.91 15.72 14.98
C ASN A 71 10.50 16.82 15.85
N MET A 72 11.80 16.69 16.11
CA MET A 72 12.62 17.71 16.73
C MET A 72 13.84 17.97 15.85
N THR A 73 14.10 19.22 15.54
CA THR A 73 15.21 19.70 14.71
C THR A 73 16.19 20.45 15.60
N PHE A 74 17.44 20.02 15.59
CA PHE A 74 18.57 20.59 16.30
C PHE A 74 19.50 21.25 15.28
N ASN A 75 19.48 22.58 15.19
CA ASN A 75 20.34 23.35 14.31
C ASN A 75 21.75 23.45 14.92
N PHE A 76 22.78 23.39 14.07
CA PHE A 76 24.14 23.67 14.52
C PHE A 76 24.30 25.16 14.83
N LYS A 77 25.09 25.49 15.87
CA LYS A 77 25.33 26.88 16.32
C LYS A 77 25.89 27.79 15.22
N ASN A 78 26.61 27.22 14.25
CA ASN A 78 27.19 27.93 13.11
C ASN A 78 26.21 28.11 11.93
N ASN A 79 24.92 27.75 12.10
CA ASN A 79 23.87 27.82 11.09
C ASN A 79 24.17 27.04 9.79
N LYS A 80 25.10 26.08 9.82
CA LYS A 80 25.48 25.27 8.65
C LYS A 80 24.58 24.06 8.42
N GLY A 81 23.56 23.85 9.24
CA GLY A 81 22.61 22.76 9.02
C GLY A 81 21.92 22.29 10.30
N PHE A 82 21.49 21.04 10.31
CA PHE A 82 20.73 20.46 11.41
C PHE A 82 20.83 18.92 11.50
N ILE A 83 20.48 18.41 12.68
CA ILE A 83 20.04 17.02 12.89
C ILE A 83 18.55 17.07 13.21
N ARG A 84 17.74 16.23 12.57
CA ARG A 84 16.32 16.09 12.88
C ARG A 84 16.01 14.66 13.24
N VAL A 85 15.40 14.44 14.40
CA VAL A 85 14.82 13.14 14.76
C VAL A 85 13.31 13.20 14.57
N TYR A 86 12.71 12.11 14.13
CA TYR A 86 11.27 12.06 13.88
C TYR A 86 10.70 10.66 14.12
N GLY A 87 9.40 10.63 14.41
CA GLY A 87 8.67 9.40 14.62
C GLY A 87 7.19 9.52 14.24
N LYS A 88 6.56 8.38 13.97
CA LYS A 88 5.14 8.24 13.72
C LYS A 88 4.63 6.93 14.30
N TYR A 89 3.47 6.99 14.94
CA TYR A 89 2.64 5.84 15.29
C TYR A 89 1.28 5.97 14.61
N LEU A 90 0.78 4.88 14.04
CA LEU A 90 -0.53 4.76 13.43
C LEU A 90 -1.19 3.49 13.97
N ASN A 91 -2.45 3.60 14.35
CA ASN A 91 -3.33 2.49 14.64
C ASN A 91 -4.69 2.88 14.07
N ASP A 92 -4.95 2.49 12.83
CA ASP A 92 -6.15 2.86 12.09
C ASP A 92 -6.75 1.62 11.46
N LYS A 93 -8.06 1.51 11.65
CA LYS A 93 -8.91 0.46 11.12
C LYS A 93 -9.82 1.08 10.08
N VAL A 94 -9.72 0.55 8.86
CA VAL A 94 -10.47 1.04 7.71
C VAL A 94 -11.32 -0.10 7.18
N GLN A 95 -12.61 0.13 7.05
CA GLN A 95 -13.50 -0.72 6.30
C GLN A 95 -12.88 -1.06 4.93
N PHE A 96 -12.91 -2.34 4.56
CA PHE A 96 -12.48 -2.77 3.24
C PHE A 96 -13.62 -3.46 2.50
N LEU A 97 -14.31 -2.68 1.67
CA LEU A 97 -15.30 -3.18 0.75
C LEU A 97 -14.71 -3.39 -0.62
N LEU A 98 -15.07 -4.51 -1.22
CA LEU A 98 -14.93 -4.70 -2.65
C LEU A 98 -16.31 -4.59 -3.30
N THR A 99 -16.31 -4.42 -4.61
CA THR A 99 -17.51 -4.12 -5.38
C THR A 99 -18.61 -5.16 -5.15
N SER A 100 -19.85 -4.69 -5.04
CA SER A 100 -21.02 -5.58 -5.13
C SER A 100 -21.10 -6.21 -6.52
N TYR A 101 -21.89 -7.27 -6.65
CA TYR A 101 -22.15 -7.88 -7.95
C TYR A 101 -23.09 -6.98 -8.77
N TYR A 102 -22.75 -6.73 -10.03
CA TYR A 102 -23.60 -6.02 -10.98
C TYR A 102 -24.37 -7.04 -11.83
N PRO A 103 -25.71 -7.11 -11.73
CA PRO A 103 -26.50 -7.88 -12.69
C PRO A 103 -26.46 -7.17 -14.04
N TYR A 104 -26.40 -7.95 -15.12
CA TYR A 104 -26.46 -7.42 -16.49
C TYR A 104 -27.70 -7.97 -17.20
N ASP A 105 -28.30 -7.15 -18.05
CA ASP A 105 -29.49 -7.51 -18.85
C ASP A 105 -29.19 -8.45 -20.04
N GLY A 106 -27.95 -8.95 -20.15
CA GLY A 106 -27.47 -9.74 -21.28
C GLY A 106 -26.94 -8.91 -22.47
N THR A 107 -27.20 -7.59 -22.51
CA THR A 107 -26.63 -6.66 -23.50
C THR A 107 -25.32 -6.02 -23.03
N GLY A 108 -24.90 -6.31 -21.79
CA GLY A 108 -23.76 -5.68 -21.14
C GLY A 108 -24.11 -4.41 -20.37
N LYS A 109 -25.38 -4.04 -20.28
CA LYS A 109 -25.84 -2.92 -19.43
C LYS A 109 -26.17 -3.42 -18.01
N PRO A 110 -25.71 -2.73 -16.97
CA PRO A 110 -26.15 -3.03 -15.61
C PRO A 110 -27.66 -2.91 -15.49
N THR A 111 -28.29 -3.85 -14.81
CA THR A 111 -29.73 -3.84 -14.49
C THR A 111 -29.94 -3.92 -12.98
N THR A 112 -31.14 -3.60 -12.52
CA THR A 112 -31.52 -3.81 -11.11
C THR A 112 -31.74 -5.28 -10.82
N TYR A 113 -31.50 -5.67 -9.56
CA TYR A 113 -31.91 -6.97 -9.04
C TYR A 113 -32.97 -6.75 -7.97
N ARG A 114 -34.22 -7.01 -8.31
CA ARG A 114 -35.38 -6.72 -7.43
C ARG A 114 -35.26 -5.29 -6.87
N ASP A 115 -35.35 -5.15 -5.55
CA ASP A 115 -35.25 -3.88 -4.83
C ASP A 115 -33.81 -3.58 -4.34
N TYR A 116 -32.82 -4.40 -4.70
CA TYR A 116 -31.43 -4.18 -4.27
C TYR A 116 -30.78 -2.99 -5.00
N ASN A 117 -30.38 -1.97 -4.25
CA ASN A 117 -29.71 -0.78 -4.74
C ASN A 117 -28.19 -0.86 -4.52
N MET A 118 -27.47 -1.09 -5.63
CA MET A 118 -26.01 -1.25 -5.63
C MET A 118 -25.22 -0.02 -5.18
N ALA A 119 -25.84 1.17 -5.15
CA ALA A 119 -25.19 2.41 -4.74
C ALA A 119 -25.32 2.68 -3.24
N THR A 120 -26.36 2.16 -2.59
CA THR A 120 -26.70 2.50 -1.19
C THR A 120 -26.77 1.31 -0.26
N GLN A 121 -26.73 0.08 -0.76
CA GLN A 121 -26.86 -1.14 0.05
C GLN A 121 -25.64 -2.05 -0.08
N SER A 122 -25.40 -2.86 0.95
CA SER A 122 -24.27 -3.80 0.98
C SER A 122 -24.70 -5.27 0.99
N ILE A 123 -23.91 -6.11 0.32
CA ILE A 123 -23.98 -7.58 0.38
C ILE A 123 -23.05 -8.18 1.45
N VAL A 124 -22.53 -7.38 2.39
CA VAL A 124 -21.74 -7.89 3.51
C VAL A 124 -22.63 -8.71 4.44
N PRO A 125 -22.29 -9.98 4.72
CA PRO A 125 -23.16 -10.86 5.48
C PRO A 125 -23.21 -10.50 6.96
N VAL A 126 -24.34 -10.80 7.60
CA VAL A 126 -24.55 -10.56 9.05
C VAL A 126 -23.59 -11.38 9.92
N GLN A 127 -23.13 -12.55 9.46
CA GLN A 127 -22.09 -13.34 10.12
C GLN A 127 -20.71 -12.73 9.85
N THR A 128 -20.37 -11.66 10.57
CA THR A 128 -19.12 -10.91 10.37
C THR A 128 -17.88 -11.60 10.90
N ASP A 129 -18.04 -12.47 11.89
CA ASP A 129 -16.95 -13.09 12.65
C ASP A 129 -16.83 -14.57 12.29
N TRP A 130 -15.61 -15.08 12.19
CA TRP A 130 -15.37 -16.52 12.05
C TRP A 130 -14.00 -16.92 12.60
N SER A 131 -13.88 -18.19 12.96
CA SER A 131 -12.61 -18.79 13.39
C SER A 131 -12.22 -19.94 12.47
N TYR A 132 -10.92 -20.14 12.31
CA TYR A 132 -10.35 -21.25 11.57
C TYR A 132 -9.20 -21.85 12.36
N ASN A 133 -9.28 -23.14 12.66
CA ASN A 133 -8.18 -23.86 13.29
C ASN A 133 -7.30 -24.49 12.22
N ASP A 134 -6.21 -23.81 11.89
CA ASP A 134 -5.23 -24.29 10.93
C ASP A 134 -4.38 -25.40 11.58
N PRO A 135 -4.24 -26.58 10.95
CA PRO A 135 -3.46 -27.68 11.53
C PRO A 135 -1.98 -27.36 11.80
N THR A 136 -1.41 -26.35 11.13
CA THR A 136 0.02 -26.00 11.23
C THR A 136 0.28 -24.80 12.14
N THR A 137 -0.62 -23.82 12.15
CA THR A 137 -0.44 -22.51 12.80
C THR A 137 -1.43 -22.24 13.94
N GLY A 138 -2.36 -23.16 14.17
CA GLY A 138 -3.34 -23.09 15.27
C GLY A 138 -4.58 -22.26 14.94
N ALA A 139 -5.27 -21.82 15.99
CA ALA A 139 -6.53 -21.10 15.87
C ALA A 139 -6.33 -19.65 15.45
N HIS A 140 -7.07 -19.23 14.42
CA HIS A 140 -7.14 -17.85 13.94
C HIS A 140 -8.58 -17.36 14.01
N SER A 141 -8.75 -16.08 14.32
CA SER A 141 -10.05 -15.41 14.35
C SER A 141 -10.02 -14.20 13.44
N PHE A 142 -11.09 -14.03 12.67
CA PHE A 142 -11.25 -12.99 11.68
C PHE A 142 -12.59 -12.29 11.86
N SER A 143 -12.61 -10.99 11.63
CA SER A 143 -13.82 -10.19 11.66
C SER A 143 -13.87 -9.26 10.44
N LEU A 144 -14.96 -9.30 9.68
CA LEU A 144 -15.24 -8.29 8.64
C LEU A 144 -15.31 -6.88 9.25
N LYS A 145 -15.60 -6.78 10.55
CA LYS A 145 -15.56 -5.51 11.26
C LYS A 145 -14.17 -4.91 11.16
N ASP A 146 -13.09 -5.69 11.20
CA ASP A 146 -11.69 -5.25 11.21
C ASP A 146 -11.18 -4.66 9.91
N GLY A 147 -11.79 -4.98 8.77
CA GLY A 147 -11.39 -4.44 7.47
C GLY A 147 -9.87 -4.54 7.26
N ILE A 148 -9.23 -3.45 6.83
CA ILE A 148 -7.78 -3.27 6.89
C ILE A 148 -7.42 -2.58 8.20
N HIS A 149 -6.78 -3.31 9.12
CA HIS A 149 -6.30 -2.79 10.39
C HIS A 149 -4.78 -2.69 10.40
N THR A 150 -4.28 -1.45 10.31
CA THR A 150 -2.85 -1.16 10.23
C THR A 150 -2.34 -0.59 11.55
N LYS A 151 -1.38 -1.29 12.16
CA LYS A 151 -0.55 -0.83 13.28
C LYS A 151 0.86 -0.59 12.78
N LEU A 152 1.32 0.65 12.77
CA LEU A 152 2.62 1.04 12.23
C LEU A 152 3.37 1.92 13.22
N GLY A 153 4.62 1.54 13.50
CA GLY A 153 5.61 2.38 14.17
C GLY A 153 6.74 2.72 13.22
N SER A 154 7.15 3.98 13.17
CA SER A 154 8.34 4.39 12.41
C SER A 154 9.12 5.46 13.17
N ALA A 155 10.44 5.40 13.05
CA ALA A 155 11.36 6.37 13.62
C ALA A 155 12.56 6.55 12.70
N GLY A 156 13.20 7.71 12.78
CA GLY A 156 14.35 7.99 11.94
C GLY A 156 15.01 9.30 12.27
N PHE A 157 16.04 9.61 11.50
CA PHE A 157 16.70 10.90 11.57
C PHE A 157 17.08 11.43 10.19
N GLN A 158 17.27 12.74 10.11
CA GLN A 158 17.83 13.46 8.98
C GLN A 158 19.05 14.22 9.47
N PHE A 159 20.14 14.14 8.72
CA PHE A 159 21.31 14.99 8.88
C PHE A 159 21.42 15.88 7.65
N ASN A 160 21.68 17.16 7.84
CA ASN A 160 21.99 18.10 6.76
C ASN A 160 23.09 19.03 7.25
N TYR A 161 24.20 19.13 6.54
CA TYR A 161 25.31 20.00 6.91
C TYR A 161 26.06 20.53 5.68
N LEU A 162 26.27 21.84 5.62
CA LEU A 162 27.10 22.53 4.64
C LEU A 162 28.49 22.76 5.21
N THR A 163 29.49 22.09 4.64
CA THR A 163 30.90 22.26 5.03
C THR A 163 31.46 23.59 4.53
N ASP A 164 32.56 24.06 5.14
CA ASP A 164 33.32 25.22 4.65
C ASP A 164 33.85 25.04 3.22
N GLY A 165 34.09 23.80 2.81
CA GLY A 165 34.47 23.45 1.43
C GLY A 165 33.31 23.45 0.42
N GLY A 166 32.12 23.91 0.80
CA GLY A 166 30.95 24.02 -0.08
C GLY A 166 30.25 22.68 -0.39
N TRP A 167 30.60 21.60 0.30
CA TRP A 167 29.87 20.33 0.21
C TRP A 167 28.68 20.34 1.16
N GLN A 168 27.49 20.07 0.63
CA GLN A 168 26.31 19.76 1.43
C GLN A 168 26.18 18.24 1.58
N ILE A 169 26.21 17.76 2.82
CA ILE A 169 26.05 16.37 3.20
C ILE A 169 24.63 16.20 3.72
N VAL A 170 23.86 15.30 3.11
CA VAL A 170 22.49 14.99 3.54
C VAL A 170 22.39 13.49 3.79
N ASN A 171 21.96 13.09 4.99
CA ASN A 171 21.63 11.69 5.26
C ASN A 171 20.18 11.59 5.75
N ASN A 172 19.43 10.60 5.25
CA ASN A 172 18.08 10.31 5.69
C ASN A 172 17.99 8.84 6.08
N PHE A 173 17.71 8.57 7.35
CA PHE A 173 17.49 7.23 7.90
C PHE A 173 16.04 7.06 8.35
N ARG A 174 15.45 5.88 8.10
CA ARG A 174 14.15 5.47 8.65
C ARG A 174 14.12 3.97 8.93
N TYR A 175 13.67 3.61 10.12
CA TYR A 175 13.17 2.28 10.46
C TYR A 175 11.64 2.32 10.55
N GLN A 176 10.98 1.28 10.04
CA GLN A 176 9.52 1.11 10.12
C GLN A 176 9.19 -0.35 10.41
N ASN A 177 8.23 -0.57 11.31
CA ASN A 177 7.63 -1.87 11.57
C ASN A 177 6.10 -1.71 11.42
N THR A 178 5.51 -2.57 10.60
CA THR A 178 4.10 -2.51 10.23
C THR A 178 3.48 -3.89 10.42
N HIS A 179 2.34 -3.92 11.11
CA HIS A 179 1.44 -5.07 11.15
C HIS A 179 0.12 -4.66 10.52
N THR A 180 -0.32 -5.41 9.51
CA THR A 180 -1.57 -5.13 8.81
C THR A 180 -2.40 -6.39 8.74
N ASN A 181 -3.49 -6.43 9.51
CA ASN A 181 -4.51 -7.44 9.31
C ASN A 181 -5.46 -6.96 8.22
N SER A 182 -5.91 -7.84 7.33
CA SER A 182 -6.90 -7.51 6.32
C SER A 182 -7.96 -8.60 6.25
N THR A 183 -9.19 -8.22 6.58
CA THR A 183 -10.35 -9.10 6.62
C THR A 183 -11.48 -8.50 5.80
N TYR A 184 -11.87 -9.18 4.73
CA TYR A 184 -12.88 -8.69 3.81
C TYR A 184 -13.57 -9.84 3.07
N THR A 185 -14.63 -9.54 2.33
CA THR A 185 -15.30 -10.48 1.45
C THR A 185 -15.58 -9.83 0.10
N ALA A 186 -15.52 -10.63 -0.97
CA ALA A 186 -15.88 -10.19 -2.31
C ALA A 186 -16.74 -11.24 -3.00
N PRO A 187 -17.74 -10.83 -3.81
CA PRO A 187 -18.44 -11.76 -4.67
C PRO A 187 -17.48 -12.34 -5.71
N ALA A 188 -17.43 -13.67 -5.81
CA ALA A 188 -16.65 -14.41 -6.80
C ALA A 188 -17.52 -15.02 -7.91
N GLY A 189 -18.83 -15.13 -7.67
CA GLY A 189 -19.80 -15.61 -8.65
C GLY A 189 -21.22 -15.47 -8.15
N ILE A 190 -22.18 -15.63 -9.06
CA ILE A 190 -23.60 -15.62 -8.75
C ILE A 190 -24.29 -16.73 -9.54
N THR A 191 -25.33 -17.34 -8.99
CA THR A 191 -26.10 -18.38 -9.69
C THR A 191 -27.57 -18.30 -9.29
N ALA A 192 -28.46 -18.49 -10.26
CA ALA A 192 -29.89 -18.57 -10.00
C ALA A 192 -30.18 -19.76 -9.08
N ARG A 193 -31.00 -19.52 -8.06
CA ARG A 193 -31.41 -20.55 -7.11
C ARG A 193 -32.47 -21.43 -7.75
N THR A 194 -32.42 -22.74 -7.48
CA THR A 194 -33.41 -23.70 -7.97
C THR A 194 -34.00 -24.49 -6.80
N SER A 195 -35.22 -25.01 -6.95
CA SER A 195 -35.85 -25.86 -5.94
C SER A 195 -35.15 -27.21 -5.76
N ALA A 196 -34.34 -27.64 -6.73
CA ALA A 196 -33.59 -28.89 -6.70
C ALA A 196 -32.37 -28.84 -5.74
N VAL A 197 -31.87 -27.64 -5.41
CA VAL A 197 -30.70 -27.47 -4.54
C VAL A 197 -31.15 -26.75 -3.25
N PRO A 198 -31.44 -27.50 -2.17
CA PRO A 198 -31.80 -26.89 -0.89
C PRO A 198 -30.61 -26.15 -0.28
N TYR A 199 -30.90 -25.07 0.43
CA TYR A 199 -29.94 -24.34 1.24
C TYR A 199 -30.46 -24.23 2.67
N TYR A 200 -29.55 -24.03 3.62
CA TYR A 200 -29.86 -23.98 5.05
C TYR A 200 -29.23 -22.73 5.67
N TYR A 201 -29.84 -22.16 6.68
CA TYR A 201 -29.19 -21.13 7.51
C TYR A 201 -28.22 -21.79 8.50
N PRO A 202 -27.23 -21.04 9.03
CA PRO A 202 -26.49 -21.45 10.21
C PRO A 202 -27.44 -21.93 11.32
N GLY A 203 -27.18 -23.11 11.86
CA GLY A 203 -28.11 -23.81 12.78
C GLY A 203 -29.01 -24.85 12.11
N GLY A 204 -28.95 -25.01 10.79
CA GLY A 204 -29.52 -26.16 10.07
C GLY A 204 -30.97 -26.01 9.62
N ALA A 205 -31.63 -24.88 9.92
CA ALA A 205 -32.98 -24.60 9.41
C ALA A 205 -32.96 -24.42 7.88
N VAL A 206 -33.96 -24.94 7.18
CA VAL A 206 -34.08 -24.78 5.72
C VAL A 206 -34.25 -23.29 5.37
N ALA A 207 -33.39 -22.76 4.52
CA ALA A 207 -33.56 -21.42 3.96
C ALA A 207 -34.70 -21.48 2.92
N PRO A 208 -35.78 -20.69 3.05
CA PRO A 208 -36.92 -20.75 2.13
C PRO A 208 -36.51 -20.54 0.67
N PHE A 209 -37.02 -21.35 -0.24
CA PHE A 209 -36.83 -21.16 -1.68
C PHE A 209 -37.83 -20.13 -2.20
N VAL A 210 -37.34 -19.09 -2.86
CA VAL A 210 -38.15 -18.12 -3.60
C VAL A 210 -37.69 -18.11 -5.05
N SER A 211 -38.63 -18.30 -5.99
CA SER A 211 -38.33 -18.29 -7.43
C SER A 211 -37.69 -16.97 -7.85
N GLY A 212 -36.64 -17.05 -8.67
CA GLY A 212 -35.86 -15.89 -9.10
C GLY A 212 -34.84 -15.36 -8.09
N ASP A 213 -34.66 -16.02 -6.94
CA ASP A 213 -33.53 -15.75 -6.03
C ASP A 213 -32.21 -16.10 -6.70
N TYR A 214 -31.14 -15.43 -6.27
CA TYR A 214 -29.77 -15.81 -6.60
C TYR A 214 -28.97 -16.08 -5.34
N VAL A 215 -28.00 -16.97 -5.49
CA VAL A 215 -26.98 -17.27 -4.50
C VAL A 215 -25.66 -16.65 -4.95
N VAL A 216 -25.06 -15.84 -4.08
CA VAL A 216 -23.73 -15.26 -4.30
C VAL A 216 -22.70 -16.20 -3.70
N THR A 217 -21.76 -16.66 -4.52
CA THR A 217 -20.55 -17.29 -4.03
C THR A 217 -19.57 -16.19 -3.64
N SER A 218 -19.18 -16.16 -2.38
CA SER A 218 -18.27 -15.15 -1.83
C SER A 218 -16.89 -15.74 -1.56
N ASN A 219 -15.85 -14.93 -1.78
CA ASN A 219 -14.49 -15.18 -1.40
C ASN A 219 -14.14 -14.28 -0.21
N ALA A 220 -14.21 -14.83 0.99
CA ALA A 220 -13.79 -14.17 2.22
C ALA A 220 -12.29 -14.35 2.43
N GLN A 221 -11.64 -13.31 2.92
CA GLN A 221 -10.19 -13.22 3.03
C GLN A 221 -9.83 -12.89 4.48
N GLY A 222 -8.85 -13.59 5.02
CA GLY A 222 -8.25 -13.32 6.33
C GLY A 222 -6.74 -13.27 6.17
N GLN A 223 -6.16 -12.08 6.29
CA GLN A 223 -4.73 -11.85 6.07
C GLN A 223 -4.10 -11.26 7.32
N ILE A 224 -2.94 -11.80 7.70
CA ILE A 224 -2.11 -11.37 8.82
C ILE A 224 -0.76 -11.04 8.19
N ASN A 225 -0.51 -9.75 7.94
CA ASN A 225 0.68 -9.31 7.23
C ASN A 225 1.61 -8.56 8.18
N SER A 226 2.91 -8.77 8.04
CA SER A 226 3.92 -8.02 8.78
C SER A 226 5.08 -7.62 7.88
N ASP A 227 5.57 -6.40 8.04
CA ASP A 227 6.76 -5.94 7.36
C ASP A 227 7.65 -5.04 8.21
N VAL A 228 8.95 -5.16 7.97
CA VAL A 228 9.99 -4.29 8.55
C VAL A 228 10.80 -3.67 7.44
N GLN A 229 10.98 -2.35 7.51
CA GLN A 229 11.72 -1.59 6.52
C GLN A 229 12.86 -0.81 7.15
N ILE A 230 14.03 -0.85 6.51
CA ILE A 230 15.16 0.03 6.80
C ILE A 230 15.50 0.79 5.53
N VAL A 231 15.52 2.11 5.61
CA VAL A 231 15.89 2.99 4.50
C VAL A 231 17.00 3.90 4.98
N ASN A 232 18.12 3.94 4.28
CA ASN A 232 19.14 4.98 4.46
C ASN A 232 19.66 5.49 3.13
N TYR A 233 19.73 6.80 2.97
CA TYR A 233 20.31 7.46 1.81
C TYR A 233 21.27 8.55 2.27
N LEU A 234 22.49 8.54 1.72
CA LEU A 234 23.51 9.57 1.87
C LEU A 234 23.68 10.27 0.52
N ASP A 235 23.51 11.58 0.52
CA ASP A 235 23.73 12.46 -0.63
C ASP A 235 24.85 13.45 -0.32
N LEU A 236 25.78 13.60 -1.26
CA LEU A 236 26.78 14.65 -1.32
C LEU A 236 26.41 15.59 -2.47
N LYS A 237 26.28 16.87 -2.18
CA LYS A 237 25.92 17.90 -3.17
C LYS A 237 26.94 19.01 -3.17
N LYS A 238 27.27 19.52 -4.36
CA LYS A 238 28.17 20.67 -4.50
C LYS A 238 27.92 21.40 -5.81
N THR A 239 27.91 22.72 -5.72
CA THR A 239 27.94 23.58 -6.91
C THR A 239 29.38 23.92 -7.24
N ILE A 240 29.81 23.66 -8.48
CA ILE A 240 31.14 23.99 -8.99
C ILE A 240 30.95 24.76 -10.29
N LYS A 241 31.27 26.06 -10.28
CA LYS A 241 31.01 26.97 -11.41
C LYS A 241 29.53 26.89 -11.84
N ASN A 242 29.27 26.39 -13.03
CA ASN A 242 27.95 26.25 -13.63
C ASN A 242 27.35 24.84 -13.47
N HIS A 243 28.00 23.95 -12.71
CA HIS A 243 27.56 22.58 -12.43
C HIS A 243 26.96 22.48 -11.03
N SER A 244 25.88 21.71 -10.88
CA SER A 244 25.26 21.37 -9.61
C SER A 244 25.27 19.86 -9.44
N LEU A 245 26.36 19.36 -8.87
CA LEU A 245 26.66 17.94 -8.73
C LEU A 245 25.90 17.32 -7.56
N ASN A 246 25.39 16.12 -7.77
CA ASN A 246 24.89 15.23 -6.72
C ASN A 246 25.49 13.84 -6.92
N ILE A 247 26.01 13.26 -5.84
CA ILE A 247 26.41 11.86 -5.77
C ILE A 247 25.75 11.29 -4.53
N GLY A 248 25.16 10.11 -4.64
CA GLY A 248 24.57 9.47 -3.48
C GLY A 248 24.64 7.96 -3.52
N ALA A 249 24.49 7.41 -2.32
CA ALA A 249 24.43 5.99 -2.08
C ALA A 249 23.28 5.70 -1.12
N GLY A 250 22.67 4.53 -1.26
CA GLY A 250 21.59 4.15 -0.36
C GLY A 250 21.41 2.66 -0.19
N ILE A 251 20.70 2.32 0.87
CA ILE A 251 20.21 0.99 1.16
C ILE A 251 18.71 1.05 1.43
N HIS A 252 17.99 0.12 0.83
CA HIS A 252 16.61 -0.19 1.17
C HIS A 252 16.50 -1.67 1.49
N GLN A 253 16.12 -1.98 2.73
CA GLN A 253 15.81 -3.33 3.16
C GLN A 253 14.33 -3.43 3.50
N TYR A 254 13.68 -4.48 3.02
CA TYR A 254 12.27 -4.78 3.21
C TYR A 254 12.13 -6.26 3.57
N ASN A 255 11.69 -6.55 4.79
CA ASN A 255 11.37 -7.89 5.27
C ASN A 255 9.86 -8.03 5.31
N ARG A 256 9.33 -9.15 4.83
CA ARG A 256 7.90 -9.44 4.80
C ARG A 256 7.65 -10.85 5.29
N ASP A 257 6.65 -10.99 6.14
CA ASP A 257 6.16 -12.26 6.67
C ASP A 257 4.63 -12.16 6.78
N ASP A 258 3.95 -12.71 5.79
CA ASP A 258 2.50 -12.72 5.71
C ASP A 258 1.95 -14.14 5.80
N LEU A 259 0.81 -14.30 6.47
CA LEU A 259 -0.05 -15.48 6.43
C LEU A 259 -1.43 -15.09 5.92
N ARG A 260 -1.92 -15.76 4.88
CA ARG A 260 -3.17 -15.40 4.20
C ARG A 260 -4.04 -16.61 3.95
N PHE A 261 -5.31 -16.47 4.29
CA PHE A 261 -6.35 -17.47 4.05
C PHE A 261 -7.43 -16.91 3.12
N ALA A 262 -7.88 -17.75 2.21
CA ALA A 262 -9.08 -17.53 1.41
C ALA A 262 -10.14 -18.56 1.84
N PHE A 263 -11.38 -18.12 2.00
CA PHE A 263 -12.52 -18.95 2.36
C PHE A 263 -13.64 -18.73 1.36
N ARG A 264 -14.37 -19.80 1.07
CA ARG A 264 -15.61 -19.74 0.30
C ARG A 264 -16.80 -19.75 1.26
N SER A 265 -17.77 -18.89 1.00
CA SER A 265 -19.10 -18.95 1.59
C SER A 265 -20.16 -18.72 0.51
N PHE A 266 -21.41 -19.04 0.82
CA PHE A 266 -22.55 -18.70 -0.01
C PHE A 266 -23.45 -17.75 0.77
N THR A 267 -23.98 -16.73 0.10
CA THR A 267 -24.91 -15.78 0.72
C THR A 267 -26.14 -15.60 -0.15
N GLU A 268 -27.21 -15.14 0.46
CA GLU A 268 -28.33 -14.57 -0.28
C GLU A 268 -27.85 -13.34 -1.09
N PHE A 269 -28.58 -13.00 -2.16
CA PHE A 269 -28.39 -11.71 -2.84
C PHE A 269 -29.44 -10.71 -2.35
N LYS A 270 -29.11 -9.94 -1.31
CA LYS A 270 -29.94 -8.87 -0.74
C LYS A 270 -29.09 -7.96 0.14
N GLU A 271 -29.67 -6.88 0.67
CA GLU A 271 -29.04 -6.10 1.74
C GLU A 271 -28.90 -6.92 3.02
N HIS A 272 -27.73 -6.83 3.67
CA HIS A 272 -27.38 -7.57 4.89
C HIS A 272 -27.74 -9.06 4.80
N PRO A 273 -27.19 -9.80 3.81
CA PRO A 273 -27.57 -11.17 3.57
C PRO A 273 -27.12 -12.08 4.73
N SER A 274 -27.82 -13.20 4.91
CA SER A 274 -27.29 -14.30 5.71
C SER A 274 -26.37 -15.17 4.86
N ILE A 275 -25.36 -15.77 5.50
CA ILE A 275 -24.71 -16.95 4.94
C ILE A 275 -25.74 -18.07 4.82
N ILE A 276 -25.68 -18.81 3.73
CA ILE A 276 -26.46 -20.02 3.49
C ILE A 276 -25.53 -21.20 3.22
N LEU A 277 -25.95 -22.37 3.68
CA LEU A 277 -25.18 -23.61 3.72
C LEU A 277 -25.75 -24.59 2.71
N GLN A 278 -24.90 -25.41 2.11
CA GLN A 278 -25.33 -26.45 1.15
C GLN A 278 -25.84 -27.73 1.84
N SER A 279 -25.65 -27.86 3.16
CA SER A 279 -26.25 -28.89 4.01
C SER A 279 -26.47 -28.34 5.42
N PRO A 280 -27.30 -28.99 6.26
CA PRO A 280 -27.58 -28.50 7.62
C PRO A 280 -26.35 -28.40 8.53
N THR A 281 -25.30 -29.17 8.22
CA THR A 281 -24.07 -29.28 9.03
C THR A 281 -22.83 -28.73 8.32
N ALA A 282 -22.99 -28.15 7.13
CA ALA A 282 -21.87 -27.53 6.43
C ALA A 282 -21.33 -26.31 7.18
N LEU A 283 -20.04 -26.06 7.05
CA LEU A 283 -19.40 -24.88 7.62
C LEU A 283 -19.89 -23.62 6.90
N GLU A 284 -20.05 -22.52 7.64
CA GLU A 284 -20.36 -21.20 7.07
C GLU A 284 -19.31 -20.73 6.05
N ARG A 285 -18.05 -21.08 6.31
CA ARG A 285 -16.89 -20.72 5.51
C ARG A 285 -15.98 -21.93 5.38
N THR A 286 -15.71 -22.34 4.16
CA THR A 286 -14.78 -23.44 3.86
C THR A 286 -13.47 -22.86 3.34
N VAL A 287 -12.35 -23.17 4.00
CA VAL A 287 -11.02 -22.75 3.53
C VAL A 287 -10.76 -23.26 2.11
N GLN A 288 -10.24 -22.40 1.25
CA GLN A 288 -9.92 -22.70 -0.14
C GLN A 288 -8.41 -22.69 -0.39
N THR A 289 -7.72 -21.69 0.16
CA THR A 289 -6.27 -21.56 -0.01
C THR A 289 -5.64 -21.01 1.25
N LYS A 290 -4.43 -21.48 1.55
CA LYS A 290 -3.50 -20.90 2.50
C LYS A 290 -2.25 -20.49 1.75
N ASN A 291 -1.83 -19.23 1.86
CA ASN A 291 -0.60 -18.72 1.25
C ASN A 291 0.24 -17.99 2.30
N THR A 292 1.54 -17.96 2.08
CA THR A 292 2.49 -17.17 2.86
C THR A 292 3.31 -16.30 1.93
N PHE A 293 3.70 -15.10 2.36
CA PHE A 293 4.66 -14.28 1.62
C PHE A 293 5.84 -13.99 2.53
N ILE A 294 6.85 -14.86 2.46
CA ILE A 294 8.04 -14.81 3.30
C ILE A 294 9.21 -14.39 2.43
N GLY A 295 9.87 -13.30 2.80
CA GLY A 295 11.07 -12.88 2.11
C GLY A 295 11.70 -11.60 2.61
N ASN A 296 12.92 -11.40 2.15
CA ASN A 296 13.72 -10.22 2.34
C ASN A 296 14.12 -9.67 0.97
N THR A 297 14.06 -8.36 0.83
CA THR A 297 14.68 -7.63 -0.27
C THR A 297 15.70 -6.66 0.30
N ARG A 298 16.92 -6.67 -0.22
CA ARG A 298 17.94 -5.65 0.01
C ARG A 298 18.32 -5.01 -1.31
N THR A 299 18.17 -3.70 -1.42
CA THR A 299 18.64 -2.92 -2.57
C THR A 299 19.77 -2.01 -2.12
N LEU A 300 20.92 -2.13 -2.75
CA LEU A 300 22.04 -1.21 -2.64
C LEU A 300 22.07 -0.33 -3.88
N SER A 301 22.19 0.97 -3.69
CA SER A 301 22.03 1.96 -4.74
C SER A 301 23.23 2.88 -4.80
N LEU A 302 23.70 3.15 -6.01
CA LEU A 302 24.65 4.21 -6.30
C LEU A 302 24.05 5.08 -7.41
N TYR A 303 24.14 6.39 -7.24
CA TYR A 303 23.64 7.33 -8.24
C TYR A 303 24.47 8.60 -8.25
N ALA A 304 24.48 9.23 -9.42
CA ALA A 304 25.09 10.52 -9.62
C ALA A 304 24.30 11.30 -10.65
N GLY A 305 24.34 12.62 -10.53
CA GLY A 305 23.74 13.54 -11.48
C GLY A 305 24.37 14.91 -11.43
N ASP A 306 24.09 15.67 -12.47
CA ASP A 306 24.57 17.03 -12.65
C ASP A 306 23.50 17.85 -13.37
N GLU A 307 23.23 19.04 -12.83
CA GLU A 307 22.54 20.10 -13.54
C GLU A 307 23.57 21.14 -14.01
N ILE A 308 23.67 21.30 -15.32
CA ILE A 308 24.64 22.17 -15.99
C ILE A 308 23.90 23.40 -16.52
N LYS A 309 24.23 24.57 -15.98
CA LYS A 309 23.83 25.85 -16.56
C LYS A 309 24.75 26.17 -17.75
N ILE A 310 24.32 25.81 -18.96
CA ILE A 310 25.09 26.05 -20.19
C ILE A 310 25.11 27.54 -20.52
N SER A 311 23.97 28.22 -20.34
CA SER A 311 23.84 29.68 -20.50
C SER A 311 22.70 30.21 -19.61
N GLU A 312 22.37 31.49 -19.73
CA GLU A 312 21.16 32.04 -19.07
C GLU A 312 19.86 31.42 -19.60
N GLN A 313 19.88 30.89 -20.83
CA GLN A 313 18.71 30.29 -21.47
C GLN A 313 18.69 28.76 -21.33
N TRP A 314 19.85 28.11 -21.39
CA TRP A 314 19.94 26.65 -21.45
C TRP A 314 20.41 26.03 -20.14
N ARG A 315 19.64 25.05 -19.66
CA ARG A 315 20.06 24.10 -18.63
C ARG A 315 19.97 22.67 -19.16
N LEU A 316 20.93 21.86 -18.78
CA LEU A 316 20.97 20.42 -19.07
C LEU A 316 21.03 19.66 -17.75
N ASP A 317 20.18 18.65 -17.60
CA ASP A 317 20.13 17.74 -16.46
C ASP A 317 20.50 16.34 -16.93
N ILE A 318 21.52 15.74 -16.30
CA ILE A 318 21.90 14.36 -16.54
C ILE A 318 21.98 13.60 -15.22
N GLY A 319 21.55 12.35 -15.21
CA GLY A 319 21.66 11.51 -14.03
C GLY A 319 21.54 10.03 -14.35
N ALA A 320 22.24 9.22 -13.57
CA ALA A 320 22.21 7.77 -13.67
C ALA A 320 22.19 7.14 -12.27
N ARG A 321 21.58 5.97 -12.18
CA ARG A 321 21.50 5.16 -10.97
C ARG A 321 21.67 3.69 -11.33
N ILE A 322 22.41 2.98 -10.50
CA ILE A 322 22.54 1.54 -10.52
C ILE A 322 22.09 0.98 -9.17
N ASP A 323 21.26 -0.05 -9.22
CA ASP A 323 20.74 -0.76 -8.06
C ASP A 323 21.15 -2.23 -8.15
N ASN A 324 21.84 -2.72 -7.12
CA ASN A 324 22.03 -4.13 -6.86
C ASN A 324 20.97 -4.59 -5.85
N GLN A 325 20.02 -5.39 -6.32
CA GLN A 325 18.92 -5.90 -5.51
C GLN A 325 19.10 -7.40 -5.28
N ASN A 326 19.11 -7.81 -4.03
CA ASN A 326 19.01 -9.21 -3.62
C ASN A 326 17.60 -9.45 -3.07
N VAL A 327 16.92 -10.49 -3.58
CA VAL A 327 15.59 -10.90 -3.16
C VAL A 327 15.65 -12.38 -2.80
N LYS A 328 15.35 -12.70 -1.54
CA LYS A 328 15.39 -14.08 -1.06
C LYS A 328 14.24 -14.39 -0.12
N GLY A 329 13.89 -15.67 0.02
CA GLY A 329 12.84 -16.12 0.91
C GLY A 329 12.37 -17.51 0.56
N ASP A 330 11.17 -17.85 1.04
CA ASP A 330 10.63 -19.21 1.00
C ASP A 330 9.27 -19.21 0.29
N ARG A 331 9.21 -19.85 -0.88
CA ARG A 331 7.98 -20.01 -1.66
C ARG A 331 7.24 -21.28 -1.20
N PRO A 332 5.96 -21.23 -0.82
CA PRO A 332 5.20 -22.42 -0.50
C PRO A 332 4.90 -23.24 -1.76
N TYR A 333 4.88 -24.57 -1.64
CA TYR A 333 4.41 -25.47 -2.69
C TYR A 333 3.30 -26.41 -2.19
N TYR A 334 2.49 -26.88 -3.12
CA TYR A 334 1.20 -27.54 -2.82
C TYR A 334 1.06 -28.92 -3.46
N ALA A 335 1.99 -29.31 -4.34
CA ALA A 335 1.98 -30.62 -4.98
C ALA A 335 3.41 -31.06 -5.36
N LEU A 336 3.56 -32.36 -5.56
CA LEU A 336 4.74 -32.98 -6.17
C LEU A 336 4.37 -33.50 -7.57
N ASN A 337 5.35 -33.55 -8.45
CA ASN A 337 5.25 -34.27 -9.73
C ASN A 337 5.28 -35.78 -9.48
N ALA A 338 4.91 -36.58 -10.49
CA ALA A 338 4.91 -38.03 -10.40
C ALA A 338 6.28 -38.64 -10.02
N ASN A 339 7.39 -37.93 -10.32
CA ASN A 339 8.76 -38.32 -9.97
C ASN A 339 9.19 -37.86 -8.56
N GLY A 340 8.29 -37.31 -7.75
CA GLY A 340 8.57 -36.84 -6.39
C GLY A 340 9.20 -35.45 -6.28
N THR A 341 9.50 -34.77 -7.39
CA THR A 341 10.02 -33.38 -7.37
C THR A 341 8.92 -32.35 -7.09
N VAL A 342 9.28 -31.18 -6.57
CA VAL A 342 8.34 -30.09 -6.30
C VAL A 342 7.65 -29.62 -7.59
N ASN A 343 6.31 -29.55 -7.59
CA ASN A 343 5.54 -28.94 -8.66
C ASN A 343 5.35 -27.44 -8.39
N ILE A 344 6.23 -26.62 -8.96
CA ILE A 344 6.23 -25.16 -8.79
C ILE A 344 5.04 -24.45 -9.46
N ALA A 345 4.31 -25.12 -10.36
CA ALA A 345 3.19 -24.54 -11.10
C ALA A 345 1.82 -24.88 -10.48
N ALA A 346 1.79 -25.66 -9.40
CA ALA A 346 0.56 -26.05 -8.73
C ALA A 346 -0.16 -24.84 -8.11
N ALA A 347 -1.47 -24.75 -8.29
CA ALA A 347 -2.27 -23.74 -7.62
C ALA A 347 -2.23 -23.91 -6.09
N ALA A 348 -2.42 -22.81 -5.37
CA ALA A 348 -2.54 -22.86 -3.92
C ALA A 348 -3.71 -23.74 -3.46
N SER A 349 -3.50 -24.46 -2.37
CA SER A 349 -4.51 -25.25 -1.67
C SER A 349 -4.57 -24.85 -0.18
N PRO A 350 -5.49 -25.39 0.63
CA PRO A 350 -5.52 -25.12 2.06
C PRO A 350 -4.27 -25.63 2.82
N ASN A 351 -3.53 -26.59 2.24
CA ASN A 351 -2.41 -27.24 2.90
C ASN A 351 -1.09 -26.97 2.15
N ILE A 352 -0.16 -26.26 2.82
CA ILE A 352 1.20 -26.07 2.32
C ILE A 352 1.99 -27.33 2.64
N LEU A 353 2.53 -28.00 1.60
CA LEU A 353 3.32 -29.23 1.78
C LEU A 353 4.75 -28.94 2.24
N GLY A 354 5.27 -27.76 1.91
CA GLY A 354 6.58 -27.31 2.30
C GLY A 354 6.97 -26.03 1.55
N TYR A 355 8.26 -25.71 1.59
CA TYR A 355 8.81 -24.50 0.99
C TYR A 355 9.97 -24.80 0.04
N THR A 356 10.12 -23.97 -0.97
CA THR A 356 11.29 -23.90 -1.85
C THR A 356 11.94 -22.53 -1.65
N ALA A 357 13.19 -22.53 -1.16
CA ALA A 357 13.95 -21.30 -1.04
C ALA A 357 14.25 -20.70 -2.41
N TYR A 358 14.25 -19.38 -2.50
CA TYR A 358 14.77 -18.61 -3.62
C TYR A 358 15.76 -17.58 -3.11
N ASP A 359 16.82 -17.32 -3.87
CA ASP A 359 17.82 -16.29 -3.58
C ASP A 359 18.35 -15.75 -4.91
N GLU A 360 17.91 -14.54 -5.26
CA GLU A 360 18.11 -13.97 -6.59
C GLU A 360 18.74 -12.59 -6.46
N THR A 361 19.79 -12.36 -7.25
CA THR A 361 20.46 -11.05 -7.29
C THR A 361 20.35 -10.43 -8.68
N LEU A 362 19.77 -9.25 -8.74
CA LEU A 362 19.48 -8.51 -9.95
C LEU A 362 20.21 -7.16 -9.93
N THR A 363 20.85 -6.81 -11.03
CA THR A 363 21.35 -5.45 -11.24
C THR A 363 20.45 -4.71 -12.22
N ASN A 364 19.92 -3.59 -11.76
CA ASN A 364 19.05 -2.70 -12.52
C ASN A 364 19.69 -1.32 -12.63
N TRP A 365 19.32 -0.57 -13.67
CA TRP A 365 19.81 0.79 -13.85
C TRP A 365 18.76 1.68 -14.48
N SER A 366 18.78 2.94 -14.06
CA SER A 366 17.99 4.03 -14.62
C SER A 366 18.90 5.18 -15.01
N ALA A 367 18.48 5.94 -16.01
CA ALA A 367 19.16 7.17 -16.43
C ALA A 367 18.15 8.16 -16.97
N SER A 368 18.47 9.43 -16.84
CA SER A 368 17.68 10.53 -17.42
C SER A 368 18.61 11.58 -17.99
N ILE A 369 18.22 12.11 -19.16
CA ILE A 369 18.79 13.32 -19.74
C ILE A 369 17.64 14.27 -20.05
N GLY A 370 17.76 15.52 -19.65
CA GLY A 370 16.76 16.55 -19.91
C GLY A 370 17.42 17.87 -20.25
N ALA A 371 16.78 18.64 -21.13
CA ALA A 371 17.19 19.99 -21.44
C ALA A 371 16.00 20.94 -21.19
N ASN A 372 16.28 22.10 -20.62
CA ASN A 372 15.31 23.16 -20.44
C ASN A 372 15.82 24.43 -21.13
N TYR A 373 15.00 24.97 -22.03
CA TYR A 373 15.19 26.26 -22.69
C TYR A 373 14.28 27.31 -22.06
N LYS A 374 14.88 28.30 -21.40
CA LYS A 374 14.20 29.45 -20.83
C LYS A 374 13.94 30.47 -21.94
N ILE A 375 12.68 30.54 -22.38
CA ILE A 375 12.21 31.50 -23.39
C ILE A 375 12.16 32.91 -22.79
N SER A 376 11.69 33.03 -21.56
CA SER A 376 11.63 34.28 -20.81
C SER A 376 11.75 34.03 -19.31
N THR A 377 11.61 35.07 -18.48
CA THR A 377 11.52 34.91 -17.02
C THR A 377 10.27 34.15 -16.57
N THR A 378 9.24 34.07 -17.42
CA THR A 378 7.94 33.45 -17.10
C THR A 378 7.63 32.22 -17.94
N ALA A 379 8.46 31.88 -18.93
CA ALA A 379 8.18 30.80 -19.87
C ALA A 379 9.42 29.94 -20.14
N SER A 380 9.25 28.62 -20.19
CA SER A 380 10.27 27.69 -20.63
C SER A 380 9.68 26.53 -21.41
N MET A 381 10.51 25.91 -22.24
CA MET A 381 10.26 24.61 -22.82
C MET A 381 11.27 23.62 -22.27
N PHE A 382 10.89 22.35 -22.22
CA PHE A 382 11.79 21.29 -21.85
C PHE A 382 11.57 20.05 -22.72
N ALA A 383 12.61 19.24 -22.81
CA ALA A 383 12.56 17.89 -23.35
C ALA A 383 13.33 16.97 -22.40
N ARG A 384 12.85 15.75 -22.20
CA ARG A 384 13.46 14.76 -21.33
C ARG A 384 13.29 13.36 -21.91
N ALA A 385 14.35 12.57 -21.84
CA ALA A 385 14.33 11.14 -22.05
C ALA A 385 14.77 10.42 -20.77
N THR A 386 14.00 9.44 -20.34
CA THR A 386 14.27 8.67 -19.12
C THR A 386 14.11 7.19 -19.39
N LYS A 387 15.06 6.39 -18.89
CA LYS A 387 14.91 4.95 -18.69
C LYS A 387 14.77 4.67 -17.21
N ALA A 388 13.72 3.98 -16.83
CA ALA A 388 13.47 3.44 -15.50
C ALA A 388 13.27 1.92 -15.57
N TYR A 389 12.90 1.29 -14.45
CA TYR A 389 12.61 -0.14 -14.38
C TYR A 389 11.63 -0.45 -13.24
N ASN A 390 10.96 -1.59 -13.35
CA ASN A 390 10.24 -2.25 -12.26
C ASN A 390 10.95 -3.59 -11.96
N ALA A 391 11.64 -3.68 -10.82
CA ALA A 391 12.37 -4.89 -10.47
C ALA A 391 11.42 -5.97 -9.93
N PRO A 392 11.64 -7.27 -10.24
CA PRO A 392 10.96 -8.36 -9.57
C PRO A 392 11.07 -8.26 -8.04
N ASN A 393 10.01 -8.61 -7.32
CA ASN A 393 9.93 -8.51 -5.87
C ASN A 393 9.55 -9.85 -5.22
N ILE A 394 9.46 -9.87 -3.88
CA ILE A 394 9.07 -11.04 -3.09
C ILE A 394 7.80 -11.71 -3.65
N GLY A 395 6.78 -10.93 -4.04
CA GLY A 395 5.54 -11.47 -4.59
C GLY A 395 5.70 -12.17 -5.94
N ASP A 396 6.66 -11.73 -6.77
CA ASP A 396 6.96 -12.40 -8.04
C ASP A 396 7.60 -13.79 -7.80
N TYR A 397 8.52 -13.88 -6.84
CA TYR A 397 9.25 -15.11 -6.53
C TYR A 397 8.46 -16.08 -5.62
N ASN A 398 7.57 -15.56 -4.79
CA ASN A 398 6.73 -16.30 -3.84
C ASN A 398 5.35 -16.68 -4.43
N ALA A 399 5.12 -16.47 -5.73
CA ALA A 399 3.86 -16.86 -6.38
C ALA A 399 3.59 -18.37 -6.21
N SER A 400 2.38 -18.75 -5.79
CA SER A 400 2.03 -20.16 -5.52
C SER A 400 2.01 -21.02 -6.79
N ALA A 401 1.44 -20.50 -7.89
CA ALA A 401 1.62 -21.06 -9.23
C ALA A 401 2.78 -20.33 -9.94
N TYR A 402 4.00 -20.60 -9.49
CA TYR A 402 5.19 -19.92 -9.98
C TYR A 402 5.51 -20.31 -11.43
N ASN A 403 5.79 -19.30 -12.24
CA ASN A 403 6.30 -19.46 -13.60
C ASN A 403 7.57 -18.63 -13.76
N GLY A 404 8.72 -19.30 -13.87
CA GLY A 404 10.02 -18.65 -14.04
C GLY A 404 10.10 -17.75 -15.28
N ALA A 405 9.31 -18.01 -16.33
CA ALA A 405 9.25 -17.16 -17.52
C ALA A 405 8.68 -15.76 -17.23
N ASN A 406 7.98 -15.56 -16.10
CA ASN A 406 7.47 -14.26 -15.67
C ASN A 406 8.55 -13.40 -14.98
N ILE A 407 9.67 -14.01 -14.58
CA ILE A 407 10.80 -13.31 -13.98
C ILE A 407 11.69 -12.76 -15.11
N LYS A 408 11.44 -11.49 -15.45
CA LYS A 408 12.19 -10.78 -16.49
C LYS A 408 12.45 -9.34 -16.09
N LYS A 409 13.46 -8.73 -16.69
CA LYS A 409 13.69 -7.29 -16.57
C LYS A 409 12.50 -6.53 -17.16
N ARG A 410 12.02 -5.51 -16.45
CA ARG A 410 10.86 -4.69 -16.85
C ARG A 410 11.30 -3.23 -17.03
N PRO A 411 12.05 -2.89 -18.10
CA PRO A 411 12.45 -1.52 -18.34
C PRO A 411 11.24 -0.66 -18.72
N VAL A 412 11.27 0.61 -18.34
CA VAL A 412 10.27 1.62 -18.70
C VAL A 412 10.99 2.76 -19.39
N TYR A 413 10.53 3.15 -20.58
CA TYR A 413 11.10 4.27 -21.33
C TYR A 413 10.06 5.39 -21.39
N LEU A 414 10.49 6.61 -21.11
CA LEU A 414 9.66 7.80 -21.14
C LEU A 414 10.37 8.87 -21.96
N GLY A 415 9.67 9.42 -22.94
CA GLY A 415 10.01 10.68 -23.59
C GLY A 415 8.97 11.72 -23.21
N GLU A 416 9.40 12.92 -22.86
CA GLU A 416 8.51 14.02 -22.49
C GLU A 416 9.03 15.30 -23.13
N VAL A 417 8.14 16.07 -23.74
CA VAL A 417 8.39 17.46 -24.11
C VAL A 417 7.27 18.28 -23.50
N GLY A 418 7.56 19.50 -23.09
CA GLY A 418 6.51 20.33 -22.53
C GLY A 418 6.88 21.79 -22.45
N PHE A 419 5.84 22.59 -22.24
CA PHE A 419 5.91 24.03 -22.06
C PHE A 419 5.43 24.39 -20.65
N LYS A 420 6.17 25.28 -20.00
CA LYS A 420 5.86 25.82 -18.69
C LYS A 420 5.70 27.33 -18.82
N TYR A 421 4.57 27.84 -18.34
CA TYR A 421 4.36 29.27 -18.17
C TYR A 421 3.90 29.56 -16.75
N ALA A 422 4.52 30.53 -16.10
CA ALA A 422 4.13 30.99 -14.78
C ALA A 422 4.26 32.51 -14.71
N LYS A 423 3.14 33.20 -14.55
CA LYS A 423 3.09 34.65 -14.36
C LYS A 423 1.93 35.01 -13.45
N ASN A 424 2.20 35.86 -12.46
CA ASN A 424 1.22 36.25 -11.45
C ASN A 424 0.61 35.00 -10.79
N ASN A 425 -0.73 34.86 -10.85
CA ASN A 425 -1.47 33.76 -10.25
C ASN A 425 -1.83 32.64 -11.26
N LEU A 426 -1.27 32.69 -12.48
CA LEU A 426 -1.51 31.69 -13.53
C LEU A 426 -0.25 30.84 -13.77
N ALA A 427 -0.42 29.53 -13.68
CA ALA A 427 0.56 28.54 -14.10
C ALA A 427 -0.06 27.60 -15.14
N ILE A 428 0.62 27.44 -16.27
CA ILE A 428 0.24 26.51 -17.35
C ILE A 428 1.38 25.50 -17.50
N PHE A 429 0.99 24.23 -17.59
CA PHE A 429 1.85 23.12 -17.95
C PHE A 429 1.16 22.38 -19.10
N ALA A 430 1.82 22.31 -20.25
CA ALA A 430 1.28 21.74 -21.48
C ALA A 430 2.28 20.77 -22.11
#